data_AF-A0A961W6A1-F1
#
_entry.id   AF-A0A961W6A1-F1
#
_cell.length_a   1.000
_cell.length_b   1.000
_cell.length_c   1.000
_cell.angle_alpha   90.00
_cell.angle_beta   90.00
_cell.angle_gamma   90.00
#
_symmetry.space_group_name_H-M   'P 1'
#
loop_
_entity.id
_entity.type
_entity.pdbx_description
1 polymer ?
#
loop_
_entity_poly.entity_id
_entity_poly.type
_entity_poly.pdbx_seq_one_letter_code
_entity_poly.pdbx_strand_id
1 'polypeptide(L)'
;MLMRTVVVGLLLMVSVLGAALWGGQGGISSFAVPLLPCLVIYSAGLRWPASMPSWLVFLAGLLVDLATHGPLGYWAFIYLSVLMIAQMLPDALAQDWRARAGFAVAGMVVIGLLQFAVSSAYQLMAQDFLAISLASVSLAVPLTVIEMAVPYGLERTRGFGAETAALQRGD
;
A
#
# COMPACT_ATOMS: atom_id res chain seq x y z
N MET A 1 5.40 5.99 -19.91
CA MET A 1 4.26 5.34 -19.21
C MET A 1 4.37 3.81 -19.20
N LEU A 2 4.41 3.13 -20.35
CA LEU A 2 4.39 1.65 -20.42
C LEU A 2 5.47 0.95 -19.57
N MET A 3 6.74 1.34 -19.73
CA MET A 3 7.86 0.75 -18.97
C MET A 3 7.69 0.86 -17.46
N ARG A 4 7.11 1.97 -16.97
CA ARG A 4 6.87 2.20 -15.56
C ARG A 4 5.76 1.30 -15.01
N THR A 5 4.65 1.18 -15.74
CA THR A 5 3.56 0.27 -15.37
C THR A 5 4.04 -1.17 -15.32
N VAL A 6 4.91 -1.58 -16.27
CA VAL A 6 5.53 -2.92 -16.26
C VAL A 6 6.40 -3.12 -15.01
N VAL A 7 7.28 -2.15 -14.67
CA VAL A 7 8.13 -2.25 -13.47
C VAL A 7 7.30 -2.30 -12.20
N VAL A 8 6.30 -1.43 -12.06
CA VAL A 8 5.40 -1.40 -10.89
C VAL A 8 4.62 -2.70 -10.77
N GLY A 9 4.07 -3.21 -11.88
CA GLY A 9 3.38 -4.49 -11.91
C GLY A 9 4.29 -5.65 -11.53
N LEU A 10 5.54 -5.65 -11.98
CA LEU A 10 6.52 -6.68 -11.64
C LEU A 10 6.92 -6.63 -10.16
N LEU A 11 7.16 -5.44 -9.60
CA LEU A 11 7.41 -5.28 -8.16
C LEU A 11 6.23 -5.74 -7.31
N LEU A 12 5.01 -5.39 -7.73
CA LEU A 12 3.79 -5.85 -7.06
C LEU A 12 3.67 -7.37 -7.14
N MET A 13 3.91 -7.96 -8.30
CA MET A 13 3.86 -9.41 -8.48
C MET A 13 4.89 -10.14 -7.62
N VAL A 14 6.14 -9.67 -7.59
CA VAL A 14 7.20 -10.25 -6.75
C VAL A 14 6.86 -10.14 -5.26
N SER A 15 6.33 -9.00 -4.81
CA SER A 15 5.91 -8.84 -3.41
C SER A 15 4.71 -9.72 -3.04
N VAL A 16 3.74 -9.91 -3.95
CA VAL A 16 2.61 -10.83 -3.77
C VAL A 16 3.09 -12.28 -3.71
N LEU A 17 4.02 -12.68 -4.58
CA LEU A 17 4.62 -14.02 -4.53
C LEU A 17 5.38 -14.25 -3.22
N GLY A 18 6.16 -13.26 -2.77
CA GLY A 18 6.83 -13.32 -1.47
C GLY A 18 5.83 -13.49 -0.31
N ALA A 19 4.75 -12.70 -0.30
CA ALA A 19 3.66 -12.79 0.66
C ALA A 19 2.99 -14.17 0.66
N ALA A 20 2.66 -14.70 -0.53
CA ALA A 20 2.03 -15.99 -0.72
C ALA A 20 2.89 -17.16 -0.23
N LEU A 21 4.20 -17.12 -0.48
CA LEU A 21 5.11 -18.23 -0.16
C LEU A 21 5.57 -18.24 1.29
N TRP A 22 5.69 -17.07 1.94
CA TRP A 22 6.30 -16.96 3.27
C TRP A 22 5.40 -16.39 4.37
N GLY A 23 4.18 -15.94 4.06
CA GLY A 23 3.22 -15.44 5.06
C GLY A 23 2.70 -16.48 6.06
N GLY A 24 2.94 -17.77 5.84
CA GLY A 24 2.43 -18.85 6.70
C GLY A 24 3.38 -19.37 7.78
N GLN A 25 4.62 -18.86 7.88
CA GLN A 25 5.69 -19.54 8.64
C GLN A 25 5.69 -19.31 10.17
N GLY A 26 4.64 -18.69 10.71
CA GLY A 26 4.50 -18.40 12.14
C GLY A 26 5.28 -17.16 12.60
N GLY A 27 5.01 -16.72 13.83
CA GLY A 27 5.66 -15.55 14.45
C GLY A 27 5.42 -14.23 13.71
N ILE A 28 6.38 -13.31 13.79
CA ILE A 28 6.28 -11.97 13.18
C ILE A 28 6.20 -12.06 11.65
N SER A 29 6.84 -13.06 11.02
CA SER A 29 6.80 -13.28 9.58
C SER A 29 5.39 -13.48 9.04
N SER A 30 4.48 -14.06 9.84
CA SER A 30 3.09 -14.25 9.42
C SER A 30 2.31 -12.95 9.24
N PHE A 31 2.78 -11.86 9.85
CA PHE A 31 2.17 -10.55 9.72
C PHE A 31 3.00 -9.62 8.83
N ALA A 32 4.33 -9.73 8.85
CA ALA A 32 5.22 -8.82 8.13
C ALA A 32 5.31 -9.12 6.63
N VAL A 33 5.42 -10.39 6.23
CA VAL A 33 5.61 -10.78 4.83
C VAL A 33 4.39 -10.40 3.98
N PRO A 34 3.13 -10.63 4.44
CA PRO A 34 1.96 -10.20 3.68
C PRO A 34 1.78 -8.68 3.55
N LEU A 35 2.53 -7.89 4.31
CA LEU A 35 2.50 -6.43 4.19
C LEU A 35 3.56 -5.90 3.20
N LEU A 36 4.41 -6.75 2.59
CA LEU A 36 5.36 -6.32 1.55
C LEU A 36 4.68 -5.63 0.36
N PRO A 37 3.53 -6.11 -0.17
CA PRO A 37 2.81 -5.39 -1.21
C PRO A 37 2.40 -3.97 -0.81
N CYS A 38 2.16 -3.72 0.49
CA CYS A 38 1.83 -2.37 0.98
C CYS A 38 2.94 -1.36 0.68
N LEU A 39 4.23 -1.76 0.71
CA LEU A 39 5.33 -0.86 0.35
C LEU A 39 5.24 -0.43 -1.13
N VAL A 40 5.00 -1.40 -2.01
CA VAL A 40 4.90 -1.15 -3.45
C VAL A 40 3.66 -0.32 -3.75
N ILE A 41 2.52 -0.69 -3.16
CA ILE A 41 1.24 0.00 -3.34
C ILE A 41 1.34 1.45 -2.84
N TYR A 42 1.90 1.67 -1.66
CA TYR A 42 2.05 3.01 -1.11
C TYR A 42 2.98 3.87 -1.98
N SER A 43 4.20 3.38 -2.22
CA SER A 43 5.23 4.16 -2.91
C SER A 43 4.87 4.48 -4.35
N ALA A 44 4.32 3.50 -5.09
CA ALA A 44 3.90 3.67 -6.48
C ALA A 44 2.53 4.36 -6.58
N GLY A 45 1.59 4.10 -5.67
CA GLY A 45 0.30 4.80 -5.62
C GLY A 45 0.46 6.29 -5.34
N LEU A 46 1.45 6.67 -4.51
CA LEU A 46 1.79 8.05 -4.23
C LEU A 46 2.42 8.75 -5.46
N ARG A 47 3.39 8.11 -6.12
CA ARG A 47 4.21 8.73 -7.19
C ARG A 47 3.59 8.62 -8.57
N TRP A 48 2.91 7.52 -8.85
CA TRP A 48 2.43 7.14 -10.17
C TRP A 48 1.01 6.56 -10.09
N PRO A 49 0.01 7.36 -9.67
CA PRO A 49 -1.36 6.87 -9.46
C PRO A 49 -1.95 6.23 -10.72
N ALA A 50 -1.64 6.75 -11.90
CA ALA A 50 -2.09 6.18 -13.18
C ALA A 50 -1.53 4.77 -13.47
N SER A 51 -0.42 4.39 -12.85
CA SER A 51 0.19 3.06 -12.96
C SER A 51 -0.30 2.07 -11.89
N MET A 52 -1.15 2.52 -10.95
CA MET A 52 -1.66 1.70 -9.84
C MET A 52 -3.19 1.79 -9.75
N PRO A 53 -3.92 1.22 -10.74
CA PRO A 53 -5.37 1.23 -10.70
C PRO A 53 -5.89 0.34 -9.55
N SER A 54 -7.02 0.73 -8.96
CA SER A 54 -7.60 0.03 -7.80
C SER A 54 -7.92 -1.44 -8.08
N TRP A 55 -8.36 -1.78 -9.30
CA TRP A 55 -8.63 -3.17 -9.68
C TRP A 55 -7.39 -4.06 -9.61
N LEU A 56 -6.20 -3.53 -9.92
CA LEU A 56 -4.94 -4.28 -9.86
C LEU A 56 -4.58 -4.56 -8.41
N VAL A 57 -4.72 -3.56 -7.54
CA VAL A 57 -4.48 -3.67 -6.10
C VAL A 57 -5.46 -4.64 -5.44
N PHE A 58 -6.73 -4.60 -5.85
CA PHE A 58 -7.77 -5.53 -5.41
C PHE A 58 -7.43 -6.98 -5.79
N LEU A 59 -7.07 -7.23 -7.05
CA LEU A 59 -6.65 -8.57 -7.51
C LEU A 59 -5.41 -9.07 -6.78
N ALA A 60 -4.43 -8.20 -6.53
CA ALA A 60 -3.25 -8.55 -5.75
C ALA A 60 -3.63 -9.02 -4.34
N GLY A 61 -4.56 -8.32 -3.67
CA GLY A 61 -5.04 -8.74 -2.36
C GLY A 61 -5.81 -10.06 -2.40
N LEU A 62 -6.69 -10.27 -3.38
CA LEU A 62 -7.40 -11.54 -3.54
C LEU A 62 -6.46 -12.73 -3.78
N LEU A 63 -5.37 -12.51 -4.52
CA LEU A 63 -4.35 -13.55 -4.72
C LEU A 63 -3.65 -13.92 -3.42
N VAL A 64 -3.35 -12.93 -2.57
CA VAL A 64 -2.77 -13.19 -1.24
C VAL A 64 -3.79 -13.87 -0.33
N ASP A 65 -5.06 -13.46 -0.35
CA ASP A 65 -6.14 -14.15 0.38
C ASP A 65 -6.20 -15.63 0.01
N LEU A 66 -6.22 -15.93 -1.29
CA LEU A 66 -6.26 -17.31 -1.79
C LEU A 66 -5.00 -18.09 -1.41
N ALA A 67 -3.81 -17.49 -1.55
CA ALA A 67 -2.55 -18.17 -1.27
C ALA A 67 -2.31 -18.43 0.22
N THR A 68 -2.72 -17.48 1.07
CA THR A 68 -2.58 -17.60 2.53
C THR A 68 -3.72 -18.40 3.18
N HIS A 69 -4.68 -18.88 2.38
CA HIS A 69 -5.92 -19.50 2.87
C HIS A 69 -6.67 -18.58 3.86
N GLY A 70 -6.55 -17.26 3.65
CA GLY A 70 -7.15 -16.24 4.48
C GLY A 70 -8.61 -15.99 4.11
N PRO A 71 -9.35 -15.23 4.94
CA PRO A 71 -10.70 -14.81 4.61
C PRO A 71 -10.73 -14.02 3.30
N LEU A 72 -11.64 -14.37 2.39
CA LEU A 72 -11.72 -13.72 1.10
C LEU A 72 -12.01 -12.22 1.26
N GLY A 73 -11.16 -11.37 0.68
CA GLY A 73 -11.27 -9.92 0.73
C GLY A 73 -10.50 -9.27 1.88
N TYR A 74 -9.85 -10.03 2.76
CA TYR A 74 -9.07 -9.50 3.88
C TYR A 74 -7.90 -8.64 3.39
N TRP A 75 -6.96 -9.23 2.64
CA TRP A 75 -5.81 -8.52 2.08
C TRP A 75 -6.22 -7.53 1.01
N ALA A 76 -7.26 -7.84 0.23
CA ALA A 76 -7.82 -6.89 -0.73
C ALA A 76 -8.26 -5.58 -0.05
N PHE A 77 -8.96 -5.67 1.08
CA PHE A 77 -9.36 -4.50 1.86
C PHE A 77 -8.16 -3.73 2.43
N ILE A 78 -7.18 -4.43 3.01
CA ILE A 78 -5.97 -3.80 3.56
C ILE A 78 -5.19 -3.07 2.46
N TYR A 79 -4.98 -3.71 1.30
CA TYR A 79 -4.21 -3.15 0.19
C TYR A 79 -4.91 -1.95 -0.45
N LEU A 80 -6.23 -2.00 -0.62
CA LEU A 80 -7.00 -0.84 -1.08
C LEU A 80 -6.95 0.32 -0.07
N SER A 81 -6.95 0.03 1.23
CA SER A 81 -6.78 1.05 2.26
C SER A 81 -5.41 1.72 2.16
N VAL A 82 -4.34 0.97 1.87
CA VAL A 82 -3.00 1.53 1.63
C VAL A 82 -3.01 2.47 0.41
N LEU A 83 -3.62 2.03 -0.70
CA LEU A 83 -3.74 2.85 -1.90
C LEU A 83 -4.51 4.14 -1.62
N MET A 84 -5.61 4.07 -0.87
CA MET A 84 -6.40 5.22 -0.46
C MET A 84 -5.55 6.19 0.37
N ILE A 85 -4.84 5.70 1.37
CA ILE A 85 -3.95 6.53 2.20
C ILE A 85 -2.91 7.21 1.31
N ALA A 86 -2.21 6.48 0.44
CA ALA A 86 -1.20 7.05 -0.45
C ALA A 86 -1.76 8.18 -1.33
N GLN A 87 -3.02 8.07 -1.76
CA GLN A 87 -3.70 9.07 -2.56
C GLN A 87 -4.27 10.25 -1.75
N MET A 88 -4.36 10.14 -0.42
CA MET A 88 -4.82 11.23 0.45
C MET A 88 -3.74 12.27 0.75
N LEU A 89 -2.45 12.00 0.49
CA LEU A 89 -1.40 12.98 0.77
C LEU A 89 -1.58 14.22 -0.12
N PRO A 90 -1.73 15.44 0.44
CA PRO A 90 -1.84 16.66 -0.34
C PRO A 90 -0.57 16.96 -1.13
N ASP A 91 -0.70 17.49 -2.34
CA ASP A 91 0.45 17.79 -3.22
C ASP A 91 1.44 18.78 -2.59
N ALA A 92 0.93 19.73 -1.79
CA ALA A 92 1.76 20.68 -1.05
C ALA A 92 2.69 19.99 -0.04
N LEU A 93 2.23 18.91 0.58
CA LEU A 93 3.01 18.12 1.54
C LEU A 93 3.86 17.05 0.84
N ALA A 94 3.46 16.61 -0.35
CA ALA A 94 4.19 15.59 -1.11
C ALA A 94 5.58 16.05 -1.58
N GLN A 95 5.86 17.36 -1.60
CA GLN A 95 7.18 17.89 -1.98
C GLN A 95 8.24 17.66 -0.90
N ASP A 96 7.86 17.77 0.39
CA ASP A 96 8.79 17.57 1.50
C ASP A 96 8.89 16.08 1.87
N TRP A 97 10.11 15.54 1.80
CA TRP A 97 10.35 14.14 2.17
C TRP A 97 9.99 13.84 3.63
N ARG A 98 10.13 14.82 4.54
CA ARG A 98 9.78 14.65 5.96
C ARG A 98 8.29 14.48 6.13
N ALA A 99 7.50 15.29 5.42
CA ALA A 99 6.06 15.19 5.41
C ALA A 99 5.60 13.87 4.78
N ARG A 100 6.21 13.43 3.67
CA ARG A 100 5.95 12.10 3.08
C ARG A 100 6.27 10.98 4.06
N ALA A 101 7.45 11.02 4.70
CA ALA A 101 7.87 10.01 5.66
C ALA A 101 6.95 9.97 6.89
N GLY A 102 6.60 11.13 7.45
CA GLY A 102 5.65 11.21 8.57
C GLY A 102 4.26 10.68 8.21
N PHE A 103 3.76 11.02 7.03
CA PHE A 103 2.50 10.50 6.53
C PHE A 103 2.54 9.01 6.22
N ALA A 104 3.67 8.49 5.74
CA ALA A 104 3.90 7.06 5.53
C ALA A 104 3.88 6.29 6.86
N VAL A 105 4.57 6.80 7.89
CA VAL A 105 4.56 6.21 9.23
C VAL A 105 3.14 6.22 9.81
N ALA A 106 2.43 7.35 9.74
CA ALA A 106 1.05 7.45 10.21
C ALA A 106 0.13 6.47 9.46
N GLY A 107 0.30 6.35 8.14
CA GLY A 107 -0.40 5.37 7.32
C GLY A 107 -0.16 3.94 7.76
N MET A 108 1.09 3.56 8.03
CA MET A 108 1.42 2.21 8.52
C MET A 108 0.84 1.92 9.91
N VAL A 109 0.74 2.92 10.79
CA VAL A 109 0.03 2.79 12.08
C VAL A 109 -1.45 2.50 11.85
N VAL A 110 -2.11 3.25 10.97
CA VAL A 110 -3.52 3.01 10.62
C VAL A 110 -3.71 1.62 10.02
N ILE A 111 -2.81 1.19 9.14
CA ILE A 111 -2.86 -0.14 8.52
C ILE A 111 -2.65 -1.25 9.56
N GLY A 112 -1.72 -1.10 10.50
CA GLY A 112 -1.55 -2.07 11.60
C GLY A 112 -2.80 -2.19 12.48
N LEU A 113 -3.46 -1.06 12.78
CA LEU A 113 -4.72 -1.04 13.51
C LEU A 113 -5.85 -1.70 12.73
N LEU A 114 -5.98 -1.41 11.43
CA LEU A 114 -6.96 -2.06 10.55
C LEU A 114 -6.70 -3.57 10.47
N GLN A 115 -5.45 -3.98 10.32
CA GLN A 115 -5.05 -5.37 10.28
C GLN A 115 -5.47 -6.09 11.56
N PHE A 116 -5.17 -5.52 12.72
CA PHE A 116 -5.58 -6.04 14.03
C PHE A 116 -7.11 -6.12 14.17
N ALA A 117 -7.83 -5.04 13.85
CA ALA A 117 -9.28 -4.99 14.00
C ALA A 117 -9.98 -6.01 13.09
N VAL A 118 -9.62 -6.04 11.81
CA VAL A 118 -10.23 -6.92 10.82
C VAL A 118 -9.88 -8.38 11.10
N SER A 119 -8.62 -8.70 11.44
CA SER A 119 -8.24 -10.08 11.77
C SER A 119 -8.91 -10.58 13.04
N SER A 120 -9.02 -9.73 14.06
CA SER A 120 -9.71 -10.07 15.30
C SER A 120 -11.21 -10.28 15.08
N ALA A 121 -11.83 -9.49 14.19
CA ALA A 121 -13.24 -9.66 13.82
C ALA A 121 -13.47 -10.98 13.08
N TYR A 122 -12.60 -11.36 12.14
CA TYR A 122 -12.73 -12.61 11.39
C TYR A 122 -12.57 -13.85 12.27
N GLN A 123 -11.61 -13.84 13.20
CA GLN A 123 -11.35 -14.99 14.06
C GLN A 123 -12.17 -15.00 15.35
N LEU A 124 -12.97 -13.93 15.59
CA LEU A 124 -13.71 -13.70 16.83
C LEU A 124 -12.82 -13.82 18.09
N MET A 125 -11.52 -13.52 17.93
CA MET A 125 -10.50 -13.63 18.96
C MET A 125 -9.46 -12.52 18.77
N ALA A 126 -9.06 -11.89 19.88
CA ALA A 126 -8.01 -10.89 19.85
C ALA A 126 -6.69 -11.49 19.34
N GLN A 127 -6.14 -10.91 18.28
CA GLN A 127 -4.85 -11.31 17.75
C GLN A 127 -3.70 -10.76 18.60
N ASP A 128 -2.49 -11.25 18.35
CA ASP A 128 -1.27 -10.72 18.97
C ASP A 128 -0.99 -9.30 18.45
N PHE A 129 -1.43 -8.32 19.24
CA PHE A 129 -1.24 -6.90 18.95
C PHE A 129 0.24 -6.52 18.85
N LEU A 130 1.11 -7.14 19.66
CA LEU A 130 2.53 -6.84 19.65
C LEU A 130 3.17 -7.32 18.34
N ALA A 131 2.86 -8.54 17.92
CA ALA A 131 3.37 -9.09 16.65
C ALA A 131 2.92 -8.25 15.44
N ILE A 132 1.66 -7.83 15.40
CA ILE A 132 1.11 -6.97 14.33
C ILE A 132 1.76 -5.59 14.34
N SER A 133 1.97 -5.02 15.54
CA SER A 133 2.62 -3.72 15.68
C SER A 133 4.07 -3.75 15.22
N LEU A 134 4.83 -4.78 15.63
CA LEU A 134 6.21 -4.98 15.20
C LEU A 134 6.31 -5.20 13.68
N ALA A 135 5.41 -5.98 13.10
CA ALA A 135 5.33 -6.16 11.65
C ALA A 135 5.08 -4.82 10.92
N SER A 136 4.13 -4.02 11.42
CA SER A 136 3.80 -2.72 10.83
C SER A 136 4.97 -1.72 10.93
N VAL A 137 5.64 -1.67 12.09
CA VAL A 137 6.84 -0.83 12.31
C VAL A 137 8.00 -1.27 11.42
N SER A 138 8.20 -2.58 11.24
CA SER A 138 9.27 -3.10 10.39
C SER A 138 9.17 -2.64 8.94
N LEU A 139 7.97 -2.27 8.48
CA LEU A 139 7.72 -1.72 7.13
C LEU A 139 7.73 -0.21 7.09
N ALA A 140 7.41 0.47 8.20
CA ALA A 140 7.56 1.91 8.29
C ALA A 140 9.01 2.33 8.01
N VAL A 141 10.00 1.58 8.52
CA VAL A 141 11.44 1.88 8.31
C VAL A 141 11.83 1.91 6.82
N PRO A 142 11.71 0.82 6.03
CA PRO A 142 12.06 0.86 4.62
C PRO A 142 11.21 1.86 3.84
N LEU A 143 9.96 2.09 4.22
CA LEU A 143 9.12 3.10 3.58
C LEU A 143 9.67 4.51 3.81
N THR A 144 10.09 4.86 5.02
CA THR A 144 10.73 6.17 5.27
C THR A 144 12.03 6.34 4.47
N VAL A 145 12.83 5.28 4.34
CA VAL A 145 14.04 5.29 3.52
C VAL A 145 13.71 5.53 2.05
N ILE A 146 12.68 4.86 1.52
CA ILE A 146 12.17 5.09 0.16
C ILE A 146 11.70 6.53 -0.02
N GLU A 147 10.97 7.08 0.96
CA GLU A 147 10.48 8.46 0.89
C GLU A 147 11.59 9.51 0.96
N MET A 148 12.70 9.20 1.63
CA MET A 148 13.92 10.00 1.62
C MET A 148 14.67 9.91 0.28
N ALA A 149 14.85 8.69 -0.23
CA ALA A 149 15.75 8.43 -1.36
C ALA A 149 15.10 8.67 -2.73
N VAL A 150 13.79 8.46 -2.86
CA VAL A 150 13.09 8.51 -4.14
C VAL A 150 12.33 9.84 -4.26
N PRO A 151 12.76 10.74 -5.16
CA PRO A 151 12.09 12.03 -5.34
C PRO A 151 10.64 11.85 -5.79
N TYR A 152 9.80 12.81 -5.40
CA TYR A 152 8.41 12.87 -5.83
C TYR A 152 8.35 13.44 -7.25
N GLY A 153 7.90 12.63 -8.21
CA GLY A 153 7.77 13.06 -9.60
C GLY A 153 6.59 14.01 -9.77
N LEU A 154 6.81 15.16 -10.41
CA LEU A 154 5.83 16.22 -10.70
C LEU A 154 4.64 15.80 -11.61
N GLU A 155 4.44 14.52 -11.90
CA GLU A 155 3.41 14.07 -12.84
C GLU A 155 1.99 14.05 -12.26
N ARG A 156 1.83 14.15 -10.93
CA ARG A 156 0.49 14.15 -10.30
C ARG A 156 -0.36 15.38 -10.67
N THR A 157 0.29 16.52 -10.96
CA THR A 157 -0.38 17.81 -11.21
C THR A 157 -0.99 17.96 -12.61
N ARG A 158 -0.77 17.03 -13.54
CA ARG A 158 -1.30 17.15 -14.91
C ARG A 158 -2.58 16.38 -15.21
N GLY A 159 -2.91 15.34 -14.43
CA GLY A 159 -4.05 14.46 -14.75
C GLY A 159 -5.39 15.07 -14.37
N PHE A 160 -5.59 15.30 -13.06
CA PHE A 160 -6.93 15.61 -12.55
C PHE A 160 -7.36 17.05 -12.79
N GLY A 161 -6.45 18.01 -12.64
CA GLY A 161 -6.75 19.43 -12.84
C GLY A 161 -6.95 19.82 -14.30
N ALA A 162 -6.29 19.14 -15.24
CA ALA A 162 -6.45 19.42 -16.67
C ALA A 162 -7.74 18.83 -17.23
N GLU A 163 -8.12 17.60 -16.86
CA GLU A 163 -9.39 16.99 -17.26
C GLU A 163 -10.59 17.70 -16.66
N THR A 164 -10.55 18.07 -15.37
CA THR A 164 -11.64 18.85 -14.76
C THR A 164 -11.72 20.28 -15.31
N ALA A 165 -10.58 20.93 -15.60
CA ALA A 165 -10.57 22.24 -16.24
C ALA A 165 -10.93 22.20 -17.73
N ALA A 166 -10.80 21.05 -18.41
CA ALA A 166 -11.26 20.84 -19.78
C ALA A 166 -12.78 20.58 -19.81
N LEU A 167 -13.27 19.71 -18.90
CA LEU A 167 -14.71 19.46 -18.73
C LEU A 167 -15.48 20.71 -18.28
N GLN A 168 -14.86 21.59 -17.48
CA GLN A 168 -15.44 22.90 -17.13
C GLN A 168 -15.39 23.93 -18.26
N ARG A 169 -14.54 23.72 -19.29
CA ARG A 169 -14.43 24.61 -20.45
C ARG A 169 -15.38 24.25 -21.61
N GLY A 170 -16.01 23.08 -21.57
CA GLY A 170 -17.01 22.68 -22.56
C GLY A 170 -16.43 22.35 -23.94
N ASP A 171 -15.19 21.89 -23.98
CA ASP A 171 -14.58 21.23 -25.15
C ASP A 171 -14.87 19.71 -25.12
#